data_AF-A0A258HZA5-F1
#
_entry.id   AF-A0A258HZA5-F1
#
_cell.length_a   1.000
_cell.length_b   1.000
_cell.length_c   1.000
_cell.angle_alpha   90.00
_cell.angle_beta   90.00
_cell.angle_gamma   90.00
#
_symmetry.space_group_name_H-M   'P 1'
#
loop_
_entity.id
_entity.type
_entity.pdbx_description
1 polymer ?
#
loop_
_entity_poly.entity_id
_entity_poly.type
_entity_poly.pdbx_seq_one_letter_code
_entity_poly.pdbx_strand_id
1 'polypeptide(L)'
;MKRASILLAALGLSLMPLAAQAQDPAGYTAAFADTMEARIFPLPVMIRNADGWAKALAADPALVQLGAKRAARVPATDCAPSPQCLADAWIWTDADVVLVDARLRVLARDPRLAKALITDHMRKSGRFARHAALADVDLLSAAWRDMAAGMNHVIAVYAKGAPPRYPKIDAFIFDIANPEYTNVLKAQGVASAASGQSGDTVFDLALRYAAGLLRMNERTEAAPFRPLLGGENAAAVARVKATAWADHPYPALLVFGHGPEDAQSRTGVMGHIRMGFAAAMFKRGVAPFIVVSGGNVHPNRTPFNEAVEMKRLLIEQHGIPADRILIEPHARHTTTNLRNCARLLLAAGFPADRPSLIVSDHLTIKYIASPLLAERSLQEMGITPGKIAPGPDQFSVLFTPDPTAFHVEPLDPLDP
;
A
#
# COMPACT_ATOMS: atom_id res chain seq x y z
N MET A 1 18.10 35.19 -56.42
CA MET A 1 17.50 35.20 -55.07
C MET A 1 16.87 33.84 -54.79
N LYS A 2 17.63 32.89 -54.23
CA LYS A 2 17.14 31.56 -53.83
C LYS A 2 16.84 31.62 -52.33
N ARG A 3 15.57 31.43 -51.95
CA ARG A 3 15.13 31.38 -50.55
C ARG A 3 15.51 30.03 -49.97
N ALA A 4 16.43 30.05 -49.00
CA ALA A 4 16.79 28.90 -48.19
C ALA A 4 15.77 28.76 -47.06
N SER A 5 15.00 27.67 -47.07
CA SER A 5 14.12 27.27 -45.97
C SER A 5 14.96 26.52 -44.95
N ILE A 6 15.25 27.14 -43.81
CA ILE A 6 15.88 26.52 -42.66
C ILE A 6 14.81 25.70 -41.94
N LEU A 7 14.88 24.37 -42.03
CA LEU A 7 14.13 23.47 -41.16
C LEU A 7 14.77 23.51 -39.76
N LEU A 8 14.07 24.13 -38.81
CA LEU A 8 14.37 23.98 -37.39
C LEU A 8 13.98 22.56 -36.97
N ALA A 9 14.97 21.68 -36.82
CA ALA A 9 14.77 20.39 -36.16
C ALA A 9 14.57 20.65 -34.66
N ALA A 10 13.32 20.64 -34.21
CA ALA A 10 13.00 20.60 -32.80
C ALA A 10 13.49 19.25 -32.25
N LEU A 11 14.63 19.25 -31.56
CA LEU A 11 15.01 18.17 -30.66
C LEU A 11 13.93 18.13 -29.56
N GLY A 12 12.95 17.24 -29.73
CA GLY A 12 12.14 16.80 -28.62
C GLY A 12 13.08 16.15 -27.61
N LEU A 13 13.38 16.84 -26.52
CA LEU A 13 13.80 16.15 -25.31
C LEU A 13 12.66 15.19 -24.97
N SER A 14 12.87 13.92 -25.31
CA SER A 14 12.11 12.82 -24.73
C SER A 14 12.38 12.86 -23.23
N LEU A 15 11.50 13.57 -22.52
CA LEU A 15 11.30 13.35 -21.10
C LEU A 15 10.94 11.88 -20.97
N MET A 16 11.94 11.05 -20.66
CA MET A 16 11.68 9.73 -20.08
C MET A 16 10.64 9.94 -18.97
N PRO A 17 9.56 9.14 -18.91
CA PRO A 17 8.62 9.27 -17.83
C PRO A 17 9.42 9.12 -16.53
N LEU A 18 9.22 10.02 -15.56
CA LEU A 18 9.78 9.89 -14.23
C LEU A 18 9.40 8.50 -13.69
N ALA A 19 10.30 7.52 -13.83
CA ALA A 19 10.24 6.25 -13.13
C ALA A 19 10.56 6.42 -11.63
N ALA A 20 10.53 7.66 -11.13
CA ALA A 20 10.96 8.04 -9.80
C ALA A 20 9.79 8.68 -9.06
N GLN A 21 9.36 8.01 -7.98
CA GLN A 21 8.70 8.49 -6.76
C GLN A 21 7.60 7.53 -6.22
N ALA A 22 7.62 6.25 -6.61
CA ALA A 22 7.03 5.20 -5.76
C ALA A 22 7.70 5.21 -4.38
N GLN A 23 6.98 4.80 -3.33
CA GLN A 23 7.51 4.65 -1.98
C GLN A 23 8.34 3.36 -1.87
N ASP A 24 9.43 3.29 -2.62
CA ASP A 24 10.34 2.13 -2.66
C ASP A 24 11.51 2.32 -1.66
N PRO A 25 12.09 1.22 -1.14
CA PRO A 25 13.30 1.30 -0.31
C PRO A 25 14.52 1.76 -1.12
N ALA A 26 15.50 2.33 -0.41
CA ALA A 26 16.76 2.73 -1.02
C ALA A 26 17.44 1.57 -1.77
N GLY A 27 17.89 1.82 -3.01
CA GLY A 27 18.54 0.81 -3.85
C GLY A 27 17.59 -0.07 -4.65
N TYR A 28 16.27 0.16 -4.57
CA TYR A 28 15.26 -0.47 -5.42
C TYR A 28 14.45 0.58 -6.18
N THR A 29 14.05 0.24 -7.39
CA THR A 29 13.10 1.03 -8.18
C THR A 29 12.20 0.06 -8.91
N ALA A 30 10.89 0.16 -8.69
CA ALA A 30 9.94 -0.69 -9.37
C ALA A 30 10.05 -0.52 -10.89
N ALA A 31 10.14 -1.63 -11.62
CA ALA A 31 10.12 -1.67 -13.08
C ALA A 31 8.69 -1.61 -13.67
N PHE A 32 7.71 -1.22 -12.86
CA PHE A 32 6.29 -1.22 -13.18
C PHE A 32 5.61 -0.01 -12.54
N ALA A 33 4.48 0.39 -13.11
CA ALA A 33 3.72 1.54 -12.62
C ALA A 33 3.17 1.32 -11.19
N ASP A 34 3.09 2.40 -10.40
CA ASP A 34 2.54 2.41 -9.05
C ASP A 34 1.00 2.36 -9.03
N THR A 35 0.43 1.30 -9.59
CA THR A 35 -1.02 1.08 -9.61
C THR A 35 -1.54 0.57 -8.26
N MET A 36 -2.85 0.57 -8.07
CA MET A 36 -3.48 -0.01 -6.88
C MET A 36 -3.18 -1.51 -6.78
N GLU A 37 -3.25 -2.22 -7.92
CA GLU A 37 -2.93 -3.64 -8.02
C GLU A 37 -1.48 -3.93 -7.66
N ALA A 38 -0.53 -3.11 -8.12
CA ALA A 38 0.88 -3.28 -7.80
C ALA A 38 1.19 -3.07 -6.31
N ARG A 39 0.38 -2.26 -5.61
CA ARG A 39 0.49 -2.01 -4.16
C ARG A 39 -0.09 -3.14 -3.33
N ILE A 40 -1.30 -3.59 -3.66
CA ILE A 40 -2.01 -4.63 -2.90
C ILE A 40 -1.48 -6.03 -3.22
N PHE A 41 -1.24 -6.30 -4.51
CA PHE A 41 -0.83 -7.61 -5.02
C PHE A 41 0.47 -7.52 -5.83
N PRO A 42 1.61 -7.20 -5.19
CA PRO A 42 2.85 -6.93 -5.89
C PRO A 42 3.40 -8.13 -6.67
N LEU A 43 3.21 -9.37 -6.20
CA LEU A 43 3.84 -10.54 -6.83
C LEU A 43 3.35 -10.79 -8.27
N PRO A 44 2.04 -10.86 -8.58
CA PRO A 44 1.58 -10.99 -9.97
C PRO A 44 2.14 -9.89 -10.89
N VAL A 45 2.20 -8.64 -10.42
CA VAL A 45 2.74 -7.52 -11.20
C VAL A 45 4.25 -7.67 -11.42
N MET A 46 5.00 -8.07 -10.39
CA MET A 46 6.43 -8.35 -10.51
C MET A 46 6.70 -9.51 -11.49
N ILE A 47 5.96 -10.61 -11.38
CA ILE A 47 6.06 -11.76 -12.29
C ILE A 47 5.82 -11.33 -13.74
N ARG A 48 4.80 -10.50 -13.99
CA ARG A 48 4.48 -10.01 -15.34
C ARG A 48 5.62 -9.19 -15.95
N ASN A 49 6.34 -8.43 -15.13
CA ASN A 49 7.40 -7.52 -15.58
C ASN A 49 8.83 -8.09 -15.44
N ALA A 50 9.01 -9.20 -14.74
CA ALA A 50 10.31 -9.84 -14.60
C ALA A 50 10.71 -10.57 -15.89
N ASP A 51 11.96 -10.36 -16.32
CA ASP A 51 12.47 -10.90 -17.58
C ASP A 51 12.25 -12.41 -17.70
N GLY A 52 11.61 -12.82 -18.80
CA GLY A 52 11.35 -14.22 -19.14
C GLY A 52 10.17 -14.89 -18.42
N TRP A 53 9.62 -14.31 -17.34
CA TRP A 53 8.57 -14.94 -16.55
C TRP A 53 7.24 -15.07 -17.28
N ALA A 54 6.76 -14.00 -17.93
CA ALA A 54 5.51 -14.06 -18.71
C ALA A 54 5.55 -15.17 -19.78
N LYS A 55 6.68 -15.29 -20.49
CA LYS A 55 6.90 -16.35 -21.49
C LYS A 55 6.96 -17.74 -20.86
N ALA A 56 7.64 -17.87 -19.72
CA ALA A 56 7.76 -19.15 -19.01
C ALA A 56 6.40 -19.65 -18.51
N LEU A 57 5.55 -18.76 -17.99
CA LEU A 57 4.18 -19.08 -17.57
C LEU A 57 3.30 -19.48 -18.76
N ALA A 58 3.38 -18.75 -19.87
CA ALA A 58 2.63 -19.06 -21.08
C ALA A 58 3.05 -20.37 -21.75
N ALA A 59 4.29 -20.81 -21.52
CA ALA A 59 4.80 -22.08 -22.02
C ALA A 59 4.50 -23.28 -21.09
N ASP A 60 4.02 -23.04 -19.87
CA ASP A 60 3.69 -24.11 -18.90
C ASP A 60 2.28 -24.66 -19.16
N PRO A 61 2.13 -25.92 -19.64
CA PRO A 61 0.83 -26.43 -20.02
C PRO A 61 -0.17 -26.53 -18.87
N ALA A 62 0.31 -26.78 -17.64
CA ALA A 62 -0.55 -26.91 -16.47
C ALA A 62 -1.12 -25.55 -16.06
N LEU A 63 -0.32 -24.48 -16.14
CA LEU A 63 -0.78 -23.12 -15.86
C LEU A 63 -1.72 -22.60 -16.96
N VAL A 64 -1.43 -22.87 -18.23
CA VAL A 64 -2.33 -22.52 -19.35
C VAL A 64 -3.67 -23.23 -19.20
N GLN A 65 -3.65 -24.54 -18.92
CA GLN A 65 -4.89 -25.30 -18.69
C GLN A 65 -5.65 -24.80 -17.46
N LEU A 66 -4.95 -24.46 -16.37
CA LEU A 66 -5.58 -23.85 -15.19
C LEU A 66 -6.24 -22.52 -15.53
N GLY A 67 -5.56 -21.64 -16.28
CA GLY A 67 -6.11 -20.37 -16.74
C GLY A 67 -7.40 -20.56 -17.53
N ALA A 68 -7.41 -21.47 -18.50
CA ALA A 68 -8.60 -21.82 -19.28
C ALA A 68 -9.74 -22.39 -18.41
N LYS A 69 -9.42 -23.31 -17.48
CA LYS A 69 -10.40 -23.87 -16.53
C LYS A 69 -11.01 -22.78 -15.64
N ARG A 70 -10.20 -21.84 -15.14
CA ARG A 70 -10.66 -20.72 -14.31
C ARG A 70 -11.55 -19.77 -15.10
N ALA A 71 -11.17 -19.42 -16.33
CA ALA A 71 -12.01 -18.61 -17.20
C ALA A 71 -13.38 -19.26 -17.47
N ALA A 72 -13.41 -20.60 -17.64
CA ALA A 72 -14.64 -21.35 -17.83
C ALA A 72 -15.53 -21.49 -16.58
N ARG A 73 -15.04 -21.14 -15.37
CA ARG A 73 -15.87 -21.11 -14.14
C ARG A 73 -16.83 -19.93 -14.12
N VAL A 74 -16.51 -18.85 -14.84
CA VAL A 74 -17.32 -17.63 -14.85
C VAL A 74 -18.68 -17.95 -15.48
N PRO A 75 -19.79 -17.83 -14.72
CA PRO A 75 -21.10 -18.26 -15.23
C PRO A 75 -21.52 -17.43 -16.44
N ALA A 76 -21.82 -18.11 -17.55
CA ALA A 76 -22.42 -17.48 -18.74
C ALA A 76 -23.92 -17.24 -18.59
N THR A 77 -24.56 -18.00 -17.70
CA THR A 77 -25.99 -17.95 -17.36
C THR A 77 -26.17 -17.76 -15.86
N ASP A 78 -27.42 -17.73 -15.40
CA ASP A 78 -27.72 -17.68 -13.98
C ASP A 78 -27.19 -18.93 -13.25
N CYS A 79 -26.78 -18.75 -12.00
CA CYS A 79 -26.22 -19.80 -11.15
C CYS A 79 -26.89 -19.80 -9.78
N ALA A 80 -26.78 -20.91 -9.04
CA ALA A 80 -27.35 -21.06 -7.70
C ALA A 80 -26.31 -21.63 -6.71
N PRO A 81 -26.28 -21.17 -5.44
CA PRO A 81 -27.07 -20.06 -4.89
C PRO A 81 -26.54 -18.69 -5.36
N SER A 82 -27.43 -17.80 -5.80
CA SER A 82 -27.09 -16.42 -6.19
C SER A 82 -27.16 -15.47 -4.98
N PRO A 83 -26.31 -14.43 -4.86
CA PRO A 83 -25.19 -14.05 -5.74
C PRO A 83 -23.91 -14.86 -5.49
N GLN A 84 -23.91 -15.76 -4.51
CA GLN A 84 -22.72 -16.45 -3.99
C GLN A 84 -21.93 -17.20 -5.07
N CYS A 85 -22.60 -17.93 -5.95
CA CYS A 85 -21.99 -18.65 -7.06
C CYS A 85 -21.24 -17.76 -8.06
N LEU A 86 -21.67 -16.50 -8.23
CA LEU A 86 -20.98 -15.54 -9.11
C LEU A 86 -19.61 -15.16 -8.55
N ALA A 87 -19.50 -15.03 -7.23
CA ALA A 87 -18.25 -14.73 -6.54
C ALA A 87 -17.33 -15.97 -6.48
N ASP A 88 -17.88 -17.15 -6.18
CA ASP A 88 -17.10 -18.38 -5.99
C ASP A 88 -16.36 -18.83 -7.27
N ALA A 89 -16.87 -18.44 -8.45
CA ALA A 89 -16.19 -18.69 -9.73
C ALA A 89 -14.77 -18.10 -9.82
N TRP A 90 -14.48 -17.05 -9.04
CA TRP A 90 -13.20 -16.31 -9.08
C TRP A 90 -12.22 -16.73 -7.99
N ILE A 91 -12.66 -17.52 -7.02
CA ILE A 91 -11.85 -17.96 -5.88
C ILE A 91 -10.64 -18.78 -6.35
N TRP A 92 -9.48 -18.51 -5.76
CA TRP A 92 -8.34 -19.42 -5.77
C TRP A 92 -8.64 -20.59 -4.84
N THR A 93 -9.04 -21.72 -5.40
CA THR A 93 -9.27 -22.94 -4.60
C THR A 93 -7.93 -23.48 -4.09
N ASP A 94 -7.94 -24.29 -3.03
CA ASP A 94 -6.72 -24.91 -2.51
C ASP A 94 -5.97 -25.70 -3.59
N ALA A 95 -6.70 -26.39 -4.46
CA ALA A 95 -6.13 -27.10 -5.60
C ALA A 95 -5.45 -26.15 -6.60
N ASP A 96 -6.03 -24.98 -6.87
CA ASP A 96 -5.40 -23.98 -7.74
C ASP A 96 -4.13 -23.42 -7.09
N VAL A 97 -4.18 -23.08 -5.80
CA VAL A 97 -3.04 -22.52 -5.06
C VAL A 97 -1.88 -23.50 -5.04
N VAL A 98 -2.15 -24.78 -4.72
CA VAL A 98 -1.14 -25.85 -4.71
C VAL A 98 -0.57 -26.09 -6.10
N LEU A 99 -1.41 -26.11 -7.15
CA LEU A 99 -0.94 -26.30 -8.52
C LEU A 99 -0.01 -25.16 -8.93
N VAL A 100 -0.43 -23.90 -8.74
CA VAL A 100 0.38 -22.73 -9.09
C VAL A 100 1.68 -22.72 -8.30
N ASP A 101 1.64 -22.99 -7.00
CA ASP A 101 2.83 -23.09 -6.15
C ASP A 101 3.83 -24.11 -6.72
N ALA A 102 3.36 -25.33 -7.02
CA ALA A 102 4.19 -26.38 -7.59
C ALA A 102 4.83 -25.96 -8.93
N ARG A 103 4.09 -25.26 -9.79
CA ARG A 103 4.63 -24.79 -11.08
C ARG A 103 5.61 -23.63 -10.91
N LEU A 104 5.33 -22.65 -10.04
CA LEU A 104 6.26 -21.57 -9.70
C LEU A 104 7.59 -22.11 -9.17
N ARG A 105 7.54 -23.13 -8.31
CA ARG A 105 8.74 -23.82 -7.79
C ARG A 105 9.56 -24.49 -8.90
N VAL A 106 8.90 -25.05 -9.91
CA VAL A 106 9.59 -25.65 -11.08
C VAL A 106 10.25 -24.57 -11.94
N LEU A 107 9.53 -23.49 -12.25
CA LEU A 107 10.05 -22.38 -13.07
C LEU A 107 11.24 -21.68 -12.38
N ALA A 108 11.17 -21.49 -11.06
CA ALA A 108 12.23 -20.89 -10.27
C ALA A 108 13.49 -21.77 -10.14
N ARG A 109 13.52 -22.98 -10.73
CA ARG A 109 14.77 -23.76 -10.85
C ARG A 109 15.68 -23.23 -11.95
N ASP A 110 15.17 -22.50 -12.96
CA ASP A 110 16.03 -21.77 -13.90
C ASP A 110 16.68 -20.59 -13.14
N PRO A 111 18.01 -20.57 -12.98
CA PRO A 111 18.70 -19.52 -12.23
C PRO A 111 18.46 -18.12 -12.80
N ARG A 112 18.22 -17.99 -14.11
CA ARG A 112 17.95 -16.69 -14.74
C ARG A 112 16.57 -16.16 -14.34
N LEU A 113 15.56 -17.02 -14.33
CA LEU A 113 14.21 -16.65 -13.88
C LEU A 113 14.22 -16.34 -12.38
N ALA A 114 14.85 -17.19 -11.57
CA ALA A 114 14.98 -16.97 -10.13
C ALA A 114 15.64 -15.61 -9.82
N LYS A 115 16.76 -15.31 -10.49
CA LYS A 115 17.43 -14.01 -10.34
C LYS A 115 16.52 -12.85 -10.75
N ALA A 116 15.92 -12.93 -11.94
CA ALA A 116 15.13 -11.84 -12.51
C ALA A 116 13.94 -11.44 -11.63
N LEU A 117 13.27 -12.40 -10.98
CA LEU A 117 12.14 -12.10 -10.10
C LEU A 117 12.55 -11.98 -8.63
N ILE A 118 13.17 -13.02 -8.09
CA ILE A 118 13.35 -13.16 -6.64
C ILE A 118 14.46 -12.24 -6.16
N THR A 119 15.64 -12.33 -6.78
CA THR A 119 16.79 -11.52 -6.39
C THR A 119 16.61 -10.05 -6.77
N ASP A 120 16.17 -9.77 -7.99
CA ASP A 120 16.14 -8.39 -8.52
C ASP A 120 14.88 -7.61 -8.13
N HIS A 121 13.77 -8.27 -7.80
CA HIS A 121 12.55 -7.60 -7.35
C HIS A 121 12.10 -8.00 -5.95
N MET A 122 11.80 -9.27 -5.68
CA MET A 122 11.17 -9.67 -4.41
C MET A 122 12.02 -9.31 -3.19
N ARG A 123 13.31 -9.68 -3.20
CA ARG A 123 14.27 -9.40 -2.12
C ARG A 123 14.53 -7.90 -1.96
N LYS A 124 14.85 -7.21 -3.06
CA LYS A 124 15.23 -5.79 -3.06
C LYS A 124 14.07 -4.86 -2.70
N SER A 125 12.84 -5.22 -3.07
CA SER A 125 11.67 -4.37 -2.83
C SER A 125 11.20 -4.33 -1.38
N GLY A 126 11.58 -5.31 -0.55
CA GLY A 126 11.09 -5.45 0.83
C GLY A 126 9.61 -5.85 0.95
N ARG A 127 8.86 -5.98 -0.15
CA ARG A 127 7.40 -6.23 -0.14
C ARG A 127 7.00 -7.57 0.50
N PHE A 128 7.95 -8.48 0.68
CA PHE A 128 7.74 -9.80 1.26
C PHE A 128 8.53 -10.00 2.57
N ALA A 129 8.79 -8.92 3.32
CA ALA A 129 9.75 -8.96 4.44
C ALA A 129 9.39 -9.95 5.56
N ARG A 130 8.10 -10.28 5.77
CA ARG A 130 7.67 -11.36 6.69
C ARG A 130 8.38 -12.68 6.42
N HIS A 131 8.66 -12.96 5.15
CA HIS A 131 9.25 -14.21 4.68
C HIS A 131 10.73 -14.07 4.31
N ALA A 132 11.39 -12.98 4.70
CA ALA A 132 12.75 -12.67 4.27
C ALA A 132 13.80 -13.72 4.69
N ALA A 133 13.54 -14.50 5.74
CA ALA A 133 14.44 -15.57 6.17
C ALA A 133 14.33 -16.86 5.36
N LEU A 134 13.26 -17.04 4.56
CA LEU A 134 13.07 -18.24 3.74
C LEU A 134 14.09 -18.30 2.60
N ALA A 135 14.39 -19.49 2.10
CA ALA A 135 15.12 -19.67 0.84
C ALA A 135 14.33 -19.10 -0.34
N ASP A 136 14.99 -18.75 -1.44
CA ASP A 136 14.37 -18.02 -2.56
C ASP A 136 13.07 -18.66 -3.11
N VAL A 137 13.10 -19.98 -3.34
CA VAL A 137 11.92 -20.70 -3.84
C VAL A 137 10.79 -20.75 -2.80
N ASP A 138 11.13 -20.83 -1.52
CA ASP A 138 10.15 -20.84 -0.43
C ASP A 138 9.58 -19.44 -0.15
N LEU A 139 10.38 -18.38 -0.35
CA LEU A 139 9.92 -17.00 -0.36
C LEU A 139 8.88 -16.78 -1.47
N LEU A 140 9.17 -17.24 -2.70
CA LEU A 140 8.21 -17.17 -3.81
C LEU A 140 6.91 -17.91 -3.49
N SER A 141 7.03 -19.11 -2.93
CA SER A 141 5.90 -19.95 -2.51
C SER A 141 5.02 -19.27 -1.46
N ALA A 142 5.63 -18.73 -0.40
CA ALA A 142 4.93 -18.04 0.68
C ALA A 142 4.25 -16.77 0.16
N ALA A 143 4.95 -15.96 -0.64
CA ALA A 143 4.40 -14.77 -1.27
C ALA A 143 3.19 -15.09 -2.16
N TRP A 144 3.24 -16.18 -2.94
CA TRP A 144 2.09 -16.60 -3.75
C TRP A 144 0.88 -16.96 -2.89
N ARG A 145 1.08 -17.73 -1.82
CA ARG A 145 -0.01 -18.12 -0.89
C ARG A 145 -0.65 -16.89 -0.25
N ASP A 146 0.14 -15.92 0.19
CA ASP A 146 -0.36 -14.67 0.74
C ASP A 146 -1.19 -13.88 -0.28
N MET A 147 -0.71 -13.74 -1.52
CA MET A 147 -1.45 -13.03 -2.57
C MET A 147 -2.77 -13.73 -2.95
N ALA A 148 -2.77 -15.06 -3.03
CA ALA A 148 -3.97 -15.83 -3.29
C ALA A 148 -5.00 -15.67 -2.15
N ALA A 149 -4.52 -15.72 -0.90
CA ALA A 149 -5.34 -15.48 0.28
C ALA A 149 -5.92 -14.06 0.30
N GLY A 150 -5.13 -13.04 -0.04
CA GLY A 150 -5.59 -11.65 -0.12
C GLY A 150 -6.64 -11.43 -1.21
N MET A 151 -6.46 -11.99 -2.41
CA MET A 151 -7.49 -11.93 -3.46
C MET A 151 -8.79 -12.62 -3.01
N ASN A 152 -8.68 -13.79 -2.37
CA ASN A 152 -9.85 -14.47 -1.80
C ASN A 152 -10.50 -13.67 -0.66
N HIS A 153 -9.71 -12.97 0.15
CA HIS A 153 -10.21 -12.08 1.21
C HIS A 153 -11.01 -10.91 0.62
N VAL A 154 -10.49 -10.26 -0.43
CA VAL A 154 -11.21 -9.22 -1.18
C VAL A 154 -12.54 -9.76 -1.72
N ILE A 155 -12.57 -10.97 -2.29
CA ILE A 155 -13.82 -11.58 -2.76
C ILE A 155 -14.77 -11.87 -1.59
N ALA A 156 -14.26 -12.41 -0.48
CA ALA A 156 -15.08 -12.70 0.70
C ALA A 156 -15.75 -11.44 1.27
N VAL A 157 -15.01 -10.35 1.42
CA VAL A 157 -15.55 -9.10 1.97
C VAL A 157 -16.39 -8.37 0.91
N TYR A 158 -15.82 -8.14 -0.26
CA TYR A 158 -16.36 -7.17 -1.24
C TYR A 158 -17.21 -7.78 -2.35
N ALA A 159 -17.37 -9.11 -2.37
CA ALA A 159 -18.39 -9.80 -3.17
C ALA A 159 -19.40 -10.60 -2.32
N LYS A 160 -18.95 -11.15 -1.20
CA LYS A 160 -19.77 -12.04 -0.34
C LYS A 160 -20.19 -11.41 0.98
N GLY A 161 -19.81 -10.15 1.24
CA GLY A 161 -20.22 -9.38 2.42
C GLY A 161 -19.77 -9.96 3.76
N ALA A 162 -18.72 -10.78 3.75
CA ALA A 162 -18.08 -11.21 4.99
C ALA A 162 -17.56 -9.97 5.76
N PRO A 163 -17.65 -9.94 7.09
CA PRO A 163 -17.12 -8.83 7.86
C PRO A 163 -15.59 -8.71 7.68
N PRO A 164 -15.05 -7.52 7.34
CA PRO A 164 -13.62 -7.29 7.36
C PRO A 164 -13.10 -7.20 8.80
N ARG A 165 -11.78 -7.09 8.97
CA ARG A 165 -11.16 -6.92 10.30
C ARG A 165 -11.73 -5.71 11.06
N TYR A 166 -12.03 -4.61 10.37
CA TYR A 166 -12.64 -3.42 10.95
C TYR A 166 -13.97 -3.06 10.27
N PRO A 167 -15.09 -3.73 10.63
CA PRO A 167 -16.38 -3.54 9.95
C PRO A 167 -16.89 -2.10 9.97
N LYS A 168 -16.53 -1.31 11.00
CA LYS A 168 -17.00 0.08 11.12
C LYS A 168 -16.46 1.01 10.02
N ILE A 169 -15.33 0.67 9.41
CA ILE A 169 -14.61 1.54 8.47
C ILE A 169 -14.25 0.85 7.14
N ASP A 170 -14.31 -0.48 7.08
CA ASP A 170 -13.87 -1.27 5.91
C ASP A 170 -15.00 -2.01 5.22
N ALA A 171 -16.21 -1.95 5.79
CA ALA A 171 -17.31 -2.79 5.35
C ALA A 171 -17.66 -2.59 3.88
N PHE A 172 -18.16 -3.69 3.33
CA PHE A 172 -18.92 -3.79 2.09
C PHE A 172 -20.07 -2.78 2.04
N ILE A 173 -20.34 -2.20 0.87
CA ILE A 173 -21.32 -1.10 0.73
C ILE A 173 -22.70 -1.53 0.25
N PHE A 174 -22.86 -2.75 -0.25
CA PHE A 174 -24.14 -3.22 -0.78
C PHE A 174 -24.91 -4.07 0.25
N ASP A 175 -26.21 -4.19 0.04
CA ASP A 175 -27.04 -5.18 0.71
C ASP A 175 -27.08 -6.46 -0.14
N ILE A 176 -26.58 -7.58 0.42
CA ILE A 176 -26.57 -8.88 -0.25
C ILE A 176 -27.97 -9.42 -0.50
N ALA A 177 -28.94 -9.07 0.36
CA ALA A 177 -30.31 -9.51 0.18
C ALA A 177 -31.02 -8.79 -0.98
N ASN A 178 -30.45 -7.67 -1.46
CA ASN A 178 -31.01 -6.92 -2.57
C ASN A 178 -30.77 -7.66 -3.91
N PRO A 179 -31.83 -8.06 -4.66
CA PRO A 179 -31.68 -8.73 -5.94
C PRO A 179 -30.85 -7.94 -6.97
N GLU A 180 -30.88 -6.60 -6.93
CA GLU A 180 -30.08 -5.76 -7.83
C GLU A 180 -28.58 -5.96 -7.65
N TYR A 181 -28.14 -6.33 -6.45
CA TYR A 181 -26.73 -6.64 -6.22
C TYR A 181 -26.25 -7.83 -7.05
N THR A 182 -27.12 -8.82 -7.31
CA THR A 182 -26.81 -9.94 -8.21
C THR A 182 -26.48 -9.43 -9.62
N ASN A 183 -27.26 -8.48 -10.14
CA ASN A 183 -27.04 -7.88 -11.46
C ASN A 183 -25.71 -7.13 -11.52
N VAL A 184 -25.40 -6.35 -10.48
CA VAL A 184 -24.14 -5.62 -10.34
C VAL A 184 -22.95 -6.59 -10.32
N LEU A 185 -23.01 -7.65 -9.51
CA LEU A 185 -21.92 -8.62 -9.41
C LEU A 185 -21.72 -9.41 -10.71
N LYS A 186 -22.82 -9.76 -11.40
CA LYS A 186 -22.79 -10.40 -12.73
C LYS A 186 -22.12 -9.48 -13.76
N ALA A 187 -22.51 -8.21 -13.81
CA ALA A 187 -21.92 -7.22 -14.71
C ALA A 187 -20.41 -7.05 -14.44
N GLN A 188 -20.00 -6.99 -13.17
CA GLN A 188 -18.60 -6.91 -12.79
C GLN A 188 -17.80 -8.15 -13.23
N GLY A 189 -18.37 -9.35 -13.10
CA GLY A 189 -17.78 -10.59 -13.59
C GLY A 189 -17.58 -10.59 -15.11
N VAL A 190 -18.62 -10.21 -15.87
CA VAL A 190 -18.56 -10.11 -17.34
C VAL A 190 -17.53 -9.07 -17.78
N ALA A 191 -17.53 -7.88 -17.18
CA ALA A 191 -16.56 -6.83 -17.50
C ALA A 191 -15.12 -7.29 -17.23
N SER A 192 -14.90 -8.02 -16.13
CA SER A 192 -13.60 -8.58 -15.78
C SER A 192 -13.17 -9.66 -16.78
N ALA A 193 -14.06 -10.54 -17.22
CA ALA A 193 -13.75 -11.56 -18.22
C ALA A 193 -13.46 -10.95 -19.61
N ALA A 194 -14.28 -10.00 -20.05
CA ALA A 194 -14.17 -9.35 -21.36
C ALA A 194 -12.92 -8.45 -21.49
N SER A 195 -12.41 -7.92 -20.37
CA SER A 195 -11.20 -7.09 -20.34
C SER A 195 -9.90 -7.91 -20.43
N GLY A 196 -9.98 -9.19 -20.82
CA GLY A 196 -8.82 -10.04 -21.06
C GLY A 196 -7.94 -9.50 -22.18
N GLN A 197 -6.63 -9.55 -21.98
CA GLN A 197 -5.64 -9.07 -22.95
C GLN A 197 -4.83 -10.23 -23.52
N SER A 198 -4.35 -10.06 -24.75
CA SER A 198 -3.35 -10.98 -25.32
C SER A 198 -2.09 -10.94 -24.45
N GLY A 199 -1.65 -12.11 -23.99
CA GLY A 199 -0.51 -12.23 -23.07
C GLY A 199 -0.86 -12.22 -21.59
N ASP A 200 -2.15 -12.25 -21.22
CA ASP A 200 -2.54 -12.49 -19.84
C ASP A 200 -1.99 -13.83 -19.31
N THR A 201 -1.49 -13.77 -18.09
CA THR A 201 -1.04 -14.91 -17.30
C THR A 201 -2.19 -15.51 -16.50
N VAL A 202 -1.93 -16.63 -15.84
CA VAL A 202 -2.90 -17.31 -14.96
C VAL A 202 -3.42 -16.43 -13.82
N PHE A 203 -2.72 -15.35 -13.45
CA PHE A 203 -3.06 -14.47 -12.34
C PHE A 203 -4.06 -13.36 -12.70
N ASP A 204 -4.02 -12.89 -13.95
CA ASP A 204 -4.53 -11.56 -14.29
C ASP A 204 -6.05 -11.46 -14.23
N LEU A 205 -6.75 -12.55 -14.55
CA LEU A 205 -8.20 -12.59 -14.49
C LEU A 205 -8.72 -12.40 -13.05
N ALA A 206 -8.13 -13.09 -12.08
CA ALA A 206 -8.49 -12.97 -10.68
C ALA A 206 -8.07 -11.62 -10.09
N LEU A 207 -6.89 -11.13 -10.46
CA LEU A 207 -6.38 -9.83 -10.05
C LEU A 207 -7.30 -8.69 -10.52
N ARG A 208 -7.69 -8.70 -11.79
CA ARG A 208 -8.61 -7.70 -12.37
C ARG A 208 -9.97 -7.73 -11.68
N TYR A 209 -10.50 -8.92 -11.38
CA TYR A 209 -11.76 -9.05 -10.65
C TYR A 209 -11.66 -8.50 -9.22
N ALA A 210 -10.63 -8.87 -8.45
CA ALA A 210 -10.41 -8.37 -7.09
C ALA A 210 -10.26 -6.83 -7.06
N ALA A 211 -9.43 -6.26 -7.96
CA ALA A 211 -9.29 -4.81 -8.08
C ALA A 211 -10.60 -4.12 -8.49
N GLY A 212 -11.39 -4.76 -9.35
CA GLY A 212 -12.70 -4.29 -9.75
C GLY A 212 -13.72 -4.30 -8.61
N LEU A 213 -13.71 -5.33 -7.74
CA LEU A 213 -14.55 -5.37 -6.53
C LEU A 213 -14.24 -4.21 -5.58
N LEU A 214 -12.95 -3.90 -5.39
CA LEU A 214 -12.53 -2.73 -4.61
C LEU A 214 -13.07 -1.43 -5.21
N ARG A 215 -12.92 -1.22 -6.52
CA ARG A 215 -13.46 -0.04 -7.23
C ARG A 215 -14.98 0.06 -7.12
N MET A 216 -15.69 -1.04 -7.34
CA MET A 216 -17.14 -1.12 -7.27
C MET A 216 -17.68 -0.83 -5.87
N ASN A 217 -16.92 -1.17 -4.82
CA ASN A 217 -17.25 -0.84 -3.44
C ASN A 217 -16.77 0.55 -3.00
N GLU A 218 -16.22 1.35 -3.92
CA GLU A 218 -15.55 2.62 -3.62
C GLU A 218 -14.41 2.49 -2.60
N ARG A 219 -13.81 1.30 -2.52
CA ARG A 219 -12.72 0.94 -1.62
C ARG A 219 -11.37 1.07 -2.30
N THR A 220 -11.09 2.30 -2.74
CA THR A 220 -9.87 2.64 -3.50
C THR A 220 -8.88 3.46 -2.68
N GLU A 221 -9.00 3.47 -1.36
CA GLU A 221 -8.20 4.27 -0.41
C GLU A 221 -6.70 4.07 -0.60
N ALA A 222 -6.28 2.88 -1.02
CA ALA A 222 -4.88 2.59 -1.33
C ALA A 222 -4.34 3.40 -2.52
N ALA A 223 -5.18 4.00 -3.38
CA ALA A 223 -4.81 4.58 -4.69
C ALA A 223 -4.38 6.07 -4.68
N PRO A 224 -5.08 7.02 -4.02
CA PRO A 224 -4.79 8.45 -4.04
C PRO A 224 -3.42 8.85 -3.46
N PHE A 225 -3.07 10.14 -3.59
CA PHE A 225 -1.83 10.75 -3.06
C PHE A 225 -0.54 10.05 -3.53
N ARG A 226 -0.50 9.69 -4.82
CA ARG A 226 0.70 9.16 -5.48
C ARG A 226 1.15 10.06 -6.64
N PRO A 227 2.46 10.15 -6.90
CA PRO A 227 3.55 9.55 -6.12
C PRO A 227 3.71 10.18 -4.71
N LEU A 228 3.94 9.36 -3.68
CA LEU A 228 3.93 9.83 -2.28
C LEU A 228 5.10 10.75 -1.93
N LEU A 229 6.28 10.51 -2.51
CA LEU A 229 7.46 11.37 -2.32
C LEU A 229 7.41 12.61 -3.23
N GLY A 230 6.42 12.69 -4.12
CA GLY A 230 6.10 13.84 -4.93
C GLY A 230 4.93 14.63 -4.40
N GLY A 231 4.21 15.31 -5.29
CA GLY A 231 2.97 16.04 -4.99
C GLY A 231 3.09 16.90 -3.73
N GLU A 232 2.22 16.63 -2.75
CA GLU A 232 2.16 17.32 -1.45
C GLU A 232 3.45 17.24 -0.63
N ASN A 233 4.28 16.21 -0.84
CA ASN A 233 5.54 16.02 -0.12
C ASN A 233 6.77 16.50 -0.90
N ALA A 234 6.64 16.91 -2.16
CA ALA A 234 7.78 17.18 -3.04
C ALA A 234 8.75 18.22 -2.45
N ALA A 235 8.22 19.33 -1.91
CA ALA A 235 9.03 20.40 -1.33
C ALA A 235 9.76 19.94 -0.05
N ALA A 236 9.07 19.19 0.82
CA ALA A 236 9.68 18.66 2.04
C ALA A 236 10.73 17.58 1.73
N VAL A 237 10.47 16.67 0.78
CA VAL A 237 11.44 15.66 0.32
C VAL A 237 12.68 16.32 -0.30
N ALA A 238 12.53 17.40 -1.07
CA ALA A 238 13.67 18.18 -1.56
C ALA A 238 14.48 18.77 -0.39
N ARG A 239 13.81 19.25 0.66
CA ARG A 239 14.46 19.79 1.85
C ARG A 239 15.21 18.72 2.65
N VAL A 240 14.65 17.52 2.80
CA VAL A 240 15.29 16.38 3.52
C VAL A 240 16.72 16.14 3.03
N LYS A 241 16.95 16.20 1.71
CA LYS A 241 18.28 16.02 1.10
C LYS A 241 19.28 17.14 1.43
N ALA A 242 18.79 18.33 1.78
CA ALA A 242 19.59 19.53 2.05
C ALA A 242 19.70 19.87 3.54
N THR A 243 19.10 19.06 4.43
CA THR A 243 19.07 19.34 5.87
C THR A 243 20.39 18.99 6.54
N ALA A 244 20.90 19.91 7.38
CA ALA A 244 22.02 19.68 8.28
C ALA A 244 21.56 18.88 9.51
N TRP A 245 21.51 17.55 9.39
CA TRP A 245 20.98 16.67 10.43
C TRP A 245 21.71 16.74 11.78
N ALA A 246 22.96 17.20 11.80
CA ALA A 246 23.75 17.35 13.02
C ALA A 246 23.20 18.42 13.98
N ASP A 247 22.44 19.39 13.46
CA ASP A 247 21.91 20.52 14.25
C ASP A 247 20.64 20.16 15.03
N HIS A 248 20.11 18.95 14.84
CA HIS A 248 18.85 18.51 15.41
C HIS A 248 18.97 17.19 16.18
N PRO A 249 18.37 17.08 17.37
CA PRO A 249 18.46 15.86 18.17
C PRO A 249 17.65 14.71 17.55
N TYR A 250 16.56 15.00 16.85
CA TYR A 250 15.69 14.01 16.22
C TYR A 250 15.45 14.32 14.73
N PRO A 251 15.35 13.32 13.84
CA PRO A 251 15.10 13.54 12.42
C PRO A 251 13.71 14.10 12.12
N ALA A 252 12.68 13.65 12.85
CA ALA A 252 11.31 14.10 12.66
C ALA A 252 10.48 13.99 13.94
N LEU A 253 9.42 14.81 14.00
CA LEU A 253 8.26 14.63 14.88
C LEU A 253 7.16 13.90 14.11
N LEU A 254 6.68 12.77 14.61
CA LEU A 254 5.63 11.97 13.99
C LEU A 254 4.33 12.21 14.75
N VAL A 255 3.30 12.70 14.06
CA VAL A 255 2.02 13.07 14.64
C VAL A 255 0.94 12.21 14.01
N PHE A 256 0.36 11.32 14.81
CA PHE A 256 -0.72 10.45 14.36
C PHE A 256 -2.05 11.15 14.49
N GLY A 257 -2.86 11.01 13.44
CA GLY A 257 -4.18 11.56 13.33
C GLY A 257 -5.12 11.08 14.44
N HIS A 258 -6.17 11.86 14.62
CA HIS A 258 -7.31 11.51 15.46
C HIS A 258 -8.53 12.05 14.75
N GLY A 259 -9.19 11.16 14.02
CA GLY A 259 -10.39 11.49 13.26
C GLY A 259 -11.46 12.15 14.14
N PRO A 260 -12.23 13.07 13.56
CA PRO A 260 -13.36 13.68 14.25
C PRO A 260 -14.41 12.63 14.60
N GLU A 261 -15.13 12.82 15.71
CA GLU A 261 -16.28 11.96 16.08
C GLU A 261 -17.53 12.30 15.25
N ASP A 262 -17.53 13.44 14.57
CA ASP A 262 -18.65 13.95 13.79
C ASP A 262 -18.25 14.22 12.33
N ALA A 263 -19.25 14.28 11.44
CA ALA A 263 -19.04 14.44 10.00
C ALA A 263 -18.76 15.88 9.54
N GLN A 264 -18.87 16.88 10.43
CA GLN A 264 -18.69 18.31 10.09
C GLN A 264 -17.28 18.79 10.41
N SER A 265 -16.71 18.31 11.52
CA SER A 265 -15.36 18.62 11.94
C SER A 265 -14.35 18.07 10.94
N ARG A 266 -13.35 18.88 10.58
CA ARG A 266 -12.23 18.45 9.70
C ARG A 266 -11.09 17.82 10.49
N THR A 267 -11.06 18.05 11.80
CA THR A 267 -10.05 17.52 12.73
C THR A 267 -10.68 17.43 14.12
N GLY A 268 -10.40 16.36 14.87
CA GLY A 268 -10.90 16.22 16.24
C GLY A 268 -10.18 17.13 17.25
N VAL A 269 -10.79 17.36 18.42
CA VAL A 269 -10.22 18.17 19.52
C VAL A 269 -8.82 17.68 19.91
N MET A 270 -8.64 16.36 20.01
CA MET A 270 -7.34 15.76 20.30
C MET A 270 -6.30 16.02 19.20
N GLY A 271 -6.74 16.13 17.94
CA GLY A 271 -5.88 16.54 16.84
C GLY A 271 -5.24 17.91 17.11
N HIS A 272 -6.04 18.91 17.47
CA HIS A 272 -5.55 20.26 17.80
C HIS A 272 -4.50 20.26 18.93
N ILE A 273 -4.72 19.47 19.97
CA ILE A 273 -3.76 19.32 21.07
C ILE A 273 -2.43 18.75 20.57
N ARG A 274 -2.48 17.66 19.79
CA ARG A 274 -1.28 16.99 19.25
C ARG A 274 -0.49 17.91 18.31
N MET A 275 -1.16 18.63 17.42
CA MET A 275 -0.52 19.59 16.51
C MET A 275 0.10 20.76 17.27
N GLY A 276 -0.56 21.26 18.32
CA GLY A 276 -0.01 22.30 19.19
C GLY A 276 1.31 21.88 19.85
N PHE A 277 1.38 20.66 20.39
CA PHE A 277 2.62 20.12 20.94
C PHE A 277 3.71 19.96 19.89
N ALA A 278 3.40 19.35 18.75
CA ALA A 278 4.36 19.17 17.66
C ALA A 278 4.90 20.51 17.14
N ALA A 279 4.04 21.51 16.96
CA ALA A 279 4.44 22.86 16.56
C ALA A 279 5.34 23.54 17.60
N ALA A 280 5.05 23.39 18.89
CA ALA A 280 5.89 23.94 19.96
C ALA A 280 7.28 23.28 19.98
N MET A 281 7.35 21.96 19.80
CA MET A 281 8.61 21.22 19.71
C MET A 281 9.41 21.61 18.46
N PHE A 282 8.74 21.76 17.31
CA PHE A 282 9.37 22.23 16.08
C PHE A 282 9.98 23.62 16.26
N LYS A 283 9.24 24.58 16.83
CA LYS A 283 9.73 25.95 17.08
C LYS A 283 10.92 26.01 18.04
N ARG A 284 11.04 25.01 18.92
CA ARG A 284 12.21 24.83 19.81
C ARG A 284 13.40 24.14 19.14
N GLY A 285 13.30 23.76 17.86
CA GLY A 285 14.37 23.10 17.12
C GLY A 285 14.52 21.61 17.40
N VAL A 286 13.55 20.97 18.07
CA VAL A 286 13.63 19.56 18.48
C VAL A 286 13.78 18.60 17.28
N ALA A 287 13.13 18.91 16.17
CA ALA A 287 13.35 18.22 14.90
C ALA A 287 13.11 19.19 13.73
N PRO A 288 13.77 18.98 12.57
CA PRO A 288 13.62 19.83 11.41
C PRO A 288 12.36 19.54 10.60
N PHE A 289 11.64 18.45 10.87
CA PHE A 289 10.44 18.06 10.13
C PHE A 289 9.33 17.58 11.05
N ILE A 290 8.08 17.80 10.60
CA ILE A 290 6.88 17.14 11.14
C ILE A 290 6.33 16.20 10.06
N VAL A 291 6.05 14.95 10.43
CA VAL A 291 5.31 14.00 9.60
C VAL A 291 3.94 13.82 10.24
N VAL A 292 2.88 14.17 9.51
CA VAL A 292 1.51 13.97 9.94
C VAL A 292 0.92 12.76 9.21
N SER A 293 0.30 11.83 9.96
CA SER A 293 -0.15 10.52 9.44
C SER A 293 -1.62 10.29 9.75
N GLY A 294 -2.41 9.90 8.75
CA GLY A 294 -3.84 9.63 8.89
C GLY A 294 -4.62 9.75 7.57
N GLY A 295 -5.52 8.80 7.35
CA GLY A 295 -6.31 8.66 6.13
C GLY A 295 -7.77 9.14 6.24
N ASN A 296 -8.60 8.63 5.33
CA ASN A 296 -10.04 8.95 5.21
C ASN A 296 -10.90 7.95 6.01
N VAL A 297 -10.70 7.87 7.33
CA VAL A 297 -11.27 6.78 8.14
C VAL A 297 -12.56 7.15 8.85
N HIS A 298 -12.58 8.31 9.53
CA HIS A 298 -13.68 8.69 10.41
C HIS A 298 -14.32 10.02 9.96
N PRO A 299 -15.66 10.03 9.75
CA PRO A 299 -16.55 8.86 9.62
C PRO A 299 -16.21 7.99 8.39
N ASN A 300 -16.73 6.76 8.35
CA ASN A 300 -16.50 5.82 7.23
C ASN A 300 -16.82 6.50 5.87
N ARG A 301 -15.91 6.39 4.90
CA ARG A 301 -15.98 7.04 3.58
C ARG A 301 -16.01 8.57 3.63
N THR A 302 -15.45 9.18 4.67
CA THR A 302 -15.27 10.65 4.72
C THR A 302 -14.45 11.16 3.53
N PRO A 303 -14.81 12.29 2.91
CA PRO A 303 -13.98 12.92 1.89
C PRO A 303 -12.75 13.62 2.47
N PHE A 304 -12.71 13.83 3.79
CA PHE A 304 -11.61 14.54 4.46
C PHE A 304 -10.47 13.58 4.80
N ASN A 305 -9.27 13.92 4.35
CA ASN A 305 -8.05 13.20 4.70
C ASN A 305 -7.38 13.87 5.91
N GLU A 306 -7.18 13.12 6.99
CA GLU A 306 -6.64 13.66 8.24
C GLU A 306 -5.25 14.30 8.06
N ALA A 307 -4.34 13.66 7.33
CA ALA A 307 -2.98 14.18 7.14
C ALA A 307 -2.97 15.51 6.35
N VAL A 308 -3.86 15.67 5.37
CA VAL A 308 -4.01 16.92 4.61
C VAL A 308 -4.50 18.05 5.52
N GLU A 309 -5.54 17.80 6.32
CA GLU A 309 -6.07 18.81 7.25
C GLU A 309 -5.07 19.15 8.35
N MET A 310 -4.33 18.17 8.88
CA MET A 310 -3.28 18.43 9.87
C MET A 310 -2.15 19.29 9.29
N LYS A 311 -1.70 19.04 8.06
CA LYS A 311 -0.71 19.89 7.38
C LYS A 311 -1.23 21.31 7.21
N ARG A 312 -2.49 21.49 6.79
CA ARG A 312 -3.12 22.82 6.67
C ARG A 312 -3.11 23.57 8.01
N LEU A 313 -3.52 22.92 9.10
CA LEU A 313 -3.58 23.53 10.43
C LEU A 313 -2.18 23.91 10.97
N LEU A 314 -1.16 23.07 10.75
CA LEU A 314 0.22 23.39 11.11
C LEU A 314 0.75 24.63 10.36
N ILE A 315 0.38 24.80 9.09
CA ILE A 315 0.75 25.98 8.30
C ILE A 315 -0.02 27.22 8.78
N GLU A 316 -1.35 27.16 8.74
CA GLU A 316 -2.22 28.34 8.93
C GLU A 316 -2.25 28.83 10.37
N GLN A 317 -2.29 27.92 11.35
CA GLN A 317 -2.49 28.28 12.76
C GLN A 317 -1.18 28.31 13.55
N HIS A 318 -0.21 27.49 13.15
CA HIS A 318 1.06 27.38 13.87
C HIS A 318 2.25 28.01 13.13
N GLY A 319 2.09 28.41 11.87
CA GLY A 319 3.15 29.08 11.10
C GLY A 319 4.33 28.16 10.76
N ILE A 320 4.10 26.85 10.70
CA ILE A 320 5.14 25.88 10.31
C ILE A 320 5.31 25.93 8.78
N PRO A 321 6.54 26.07 8.26
CA PRO A 321 6.75 26.10 6.82
C PRO A 321 6.30 24.81 6.12
N ALA A 322 5.62 24.93 4.99
CA ALA A 322 5.08 23.78 4.25
C ALA A 322 6.17 22.79 3.78
N ASP A 323 7.39 23.28 3.48
CA ASP A 323 8.55 22.46 3.10
C ASP A 323 9.21 21.75 4.30
N ARG A 324 8.62 21.85 5.50
CA ARG A 324 9.01 21.13 6.72
C ARG A 324 7.96 20.13 7.19
N ILE A 325 6.87 19.96 6.44
CA ILE A 325 5.78 19.05 6.78
C ILE A 325 5.63 17.99 5.68
N LEU A 326 5.65 16.72 6.05
CA LEU A 326 5.27 15.62 5.18
C LEU A 326 3.91 15.05 5.61
N ILE A 327 3.09 14.65 4.64
CA ILE A 327 1.86 13.91 4.86
C ILE A 327 2.06 12.42 4.57
N GLU A 328 1.50 11.59 5.43
CA GLU A 328 1.25 10.17 5.21
C GLU A 328 -0.28 9.98 5.23
N PRO A 329 -0.94 9.93 4.06
CA PRO A 329 -2.40 10.06 3.99
C PRO A 329 -3.14 8.72 3.90
N HIS A 330 -2.48 7.58 4.15
CA HIS A 330 -3.06 6.25 3.96
C HIS A 330 -3.38 5.54 5.27
N ALA A 331 -2.71 5.88 6.37
CA ALA A 331 -2.89 5.17 7.63
C ALA A 331 -4.33 5.16 8.13
N ARG A 332 -4.74 4.01 8.66
CA ARG A 332 -6.11 3.77 9.12
C ARG A 332 -6.21 3.44 10.61
N HIS A 333 -5.10 2.97 11.20
CA HIS A 333 -4.97 2.64 12.61
C HIS A 333 -3.59 3.03 13.14
N THR A 334 -3.39 3.02 14.46
CA THR A 334 -2.07 3.29 15.05
C THR A 334 -0.99 2.34 14.53
N THR A 335 -1.32 1.07 14.26
CA THR A 335 -0.41 0.08 13.67
C THR A 335 0.04 0.50 12.27
N THR A 336 -0.89 0.97 11.43
CA THR A 336 -0.54 1.39 10.07
C THR A 336 0.01 2.82 9.99
N ASN A 337 -0.30 3.71 10.93
CA ASN A 337 0.42 4.97 11.13
C ASN A 337 1.91 4.70 11.34
N LEU A 338 2.23 3.78 12.25
CA LEU A 338 3.61 3.39 12.55
C LEU A 338 4.32 2.81 11.32
N ARG A 339 3.65 1.88 10.61
CA ARG A 339 4.18 1.27 9.38
C ARG A 339 4.40 2.30 8.28
N ASN A 340 3.42 3.14 7.98
CA ASN A 340 3.49 4.06 6.85
C ASN A 340 4.46 5.21 7.14
N CYS A 341 4.57 5.69 8.39
CA CYS A 341 5.64 6.59 8.80
C CYS A 341 7.02 5.95 8.63
N ALA A 342 7.21 4.68 9.00
CA ALA A 342 8.49 4.00 8.79
C ALA A 342 8.86 3.94 7.30
N ARG A 343 7.93 3.50 6.45
CA ARG A 343 8.12 3.48 4.99
C ARG A 343 8.46 4.87 4.46
N LEU A 344 7.77 5.91 4.91
CA LEU A 344 7.97 7.30 4.45
C LEU A 344 9.32 7.85 4.88
N LEU A 345 9.73 7.66 6.14
CA LEU A 345 11.04 8.09 6.64
C LEU A 345 12.17 7.43 5.84
N LEU A 346 12.10 6.10 5.66
CA LEU A 346 13.11 5.34 4.93
C LEU A 346 13.16 5.72 3.44
N ALA A 347 12.00 5.79 2.77
CA ALA A 347 11.94 6.10 1.34
C ALA A 347 12.30 7.57 1.03
N ALA A 348 12.00 8.50 1.93
CA ALA A 348 12.39 9.90 1.78
C ALA A 348 13.87 10.17 2.11
N GLY A 349 14.57 9.20 2.70
CA GLY A 349 16.00 9.31 3.02
C GLY A 349 16.28 10.04 4.35
N PHE A 350 15.38 9.94 5.33
CA PHE A 350 15.67 10.41 6.68
C PHE A 350 16.79 9.56 7.32
N PRO A 351 17.63 10.14 8.19
CA PRO A 351 18.59 9.38 8.98
C PRO A 351 17.90 8.27 9.79
N ALA A 352 18.39 7.04 9.63
CA ALA A 352 17.95 5.86 10.38
C ALA A 352 18.97 5.45 11.47
N ASP A 353 20.06 6.21 11.63
CA ASP A 353 21.09 6.03 12.66
C ASP A 353 20.62 6.48 14.06
N ARG A 354 19.52 7.22 14.13
CA ARG A 354 18.92 7.77 15.34
C ARG A 354 17.39 7.77 15.26
N PRO A 355 16.67 7.68 16.38
CA PRO A 355 15.21 7.65 16.37
C PRO A 355 14.58 9.00 16.04
N SER A 356 13.39 8.96 15.42
CA SER A 356 12.42 10.06 15.40
C SER A 356 11.58 10.05 16.69
N LEU A 357 10.83 11.13 16.94
CA LEU A 357 9.89 11.18 18.07
C LEU A 357 8.46 11.04 17.59
N ILE A 358 7.73 10.06 18.12
CA ILE A 358 6.26 10.07 18.02
C ILE A 358 5.75 11.03 19.10
N VAL A 359 4.91 11.97 18.72
CA VAL A 359 4.36 13.00 19.61
C VAL A 359 2.84 12.84 19.66
N SER A 360 2.29 12.73 20.88
CA SER A 360 0.86 12.57 21.08
C SER A 360 0.41 12.99 22.48
N ASP A 361 -0.86 12.76 22.81
CA ASP A 361 -1.34 12.89 24.18
C ASP A 361 -0.82 11.74 25.08
N HIS A 362 -0.78 11.99 26.38
CA HIS A 362 -0.18 11.07 27.36
C HIS A 362 -0.84 9.67 27.42
N LEU A 363 -2.13 9.53 27.09
CA LEU A 363 -2.81 8.24 27.07
C LEU A 363 -2.41 7.45 25.82
N THR A 364 -2.41 8.11 24.66
CA THR A 364 -1.99 7.51 23.40
C THR A 364 -0.52 7.12 23.44
N ILE A 365 0.35 7.93 24.05
CA ILE A 365 1.77 7.58 24.25
C ILE A 365 1.93 6.35 25.13
N LYS A 366 1.18 6.23 26.24
CA LYS A 366 1.20 5.02 27.07
C LYS A 366 0.78 3.77 26.28
N TYR A 367 -0.24 3.89 25.43
CA TYR A 367 -0.65 2.80 24.55
C TYR A 367 0.44 2.46 23.52
N ILE A 368 1.04 3.45 22.86
CA ILE A 368 2.09 3.22 21.86
C ILE A 368 3.34 2.59 22.50
N ALA A 369 3.69 3.01 23.72
CA ALA A 369 4.81 2.44 24.48
C ALA A 369 4.52 1.03 25.03
N SER A 370 3.28 0.55 24.99
CA SER A 370 2.89 -0.72 25.59
C SER A 370 3.19 -1.91 24.67
N PRO A 371 3.43 -3.12 25.24
CA PRO A 371 3.56 -4.35 24.45
C PRO A 371 2.35 -4.63 23.56
N LEU A 372 1.16 -4.15 23.94
CA LEU A 372 -0.09 -4.36 23.21
C LEU A 372 -0.02 -3.87 21.76
N LEU A 373 0.63 -2.72 21.50
CA LEU A 373 0.76 -2.23 20.12
C LEU A 373 1.66 -3.16 19.28
N ALA A 374 2.75 -3.66 19.86
CA ALA A 374 3.66 -4.57 19.16
C ALA A 374 3.00 -5.92 18.87
N GLU A 375 2.27 -6.48 19.82
CA GLU A 375 1.46 -7.70 19.64
C GLU A 375 0.42 -7.50 18.55
N ARG A 376 -0.30 -6.37 18.58
CA ARG A 376 -1.28 -6.02 17.56
C ARG A 376 -0.66 -5.87 16.17
N SER A 377 0.52 -5.23 16.05
CA SER A 377 1.24 -5.15 14.77
C SER A 377 1.59 -6.53 14.20
N LEU A 378 2.04 -7.46 15.05
CA LEU A 378 2.34 -8.83 14.64
C LEU A 378 1.08 -9.59 14.22
N GLN A 379 -0.02 -9.45 14.96
CA GLN A 379 -1.30 -10.10 14.63
C GLN A 379 -1.88 -9.57 13.32
N GLU A 380 -1.76 -8.27 13.05
CA GLU A 380 -2.40 -7.62 11.91
C GLU A 380 -1.59 -7.70 10.62
N MET A 381 -0.26 -7.61 10.72
CA MET A 381 0.66 -7.43 9.58
C MET A 381 1.83 -8.42 9.59
N GLY A 382 1.95 -9.29 10.60
CA GLY A 382 3.03 -10.28 10.72
C GLY A 382 4.44 -9.70 10.85
N ILE A 383 4.57 -8.39 11.07
CA ILE A 383 5.85 -7.67 11.17
C ILE A 383 5.75 -6.59 12.26
N THR A 384 6.90 -6.17 12.77
CA THR A 384 7.04 -4.97 13.60
C THR A 384 7.70 -3.86 12.78
N PRO A 385 7.01 -2.76 12.46
CA PRO A 385 7.51 -1.76 11.50
C PRO A 385 8.65 -0.86 12.03
N GLY A 386 9.05 -1.06 13.29
CA GLY A 386 10.12 -0.32 13.93
C GLY A 386 10.22 -0.63 15.41
N LYS A 387 11.21 -0.05 16.06
CA LYS A 387 11.46 -0.18 17.50
C LYS A 387 10.96 1.06 18.22
N ILE A 388 10.19 0.84 19.29
CA ILE A 388 9.70 1.89 20.18
C ILE A 388 10.52 1.84 21.47
N ALA A 389 10.93 3.00 21.98
CA ALA A 389 11.60 3.13 23.27
C ALA A 389 11.05 4.34 24.05
N PRO A 390 11.24 4.40 25.38
CA PRO A 390 10.81 5.53 26.19
C PRO A 390 11.32 6.87 25.64
N GLY A 391 10.43 7.86 25.54
CA GLY A 391 10.77 9.21 25.11
C GLY A 391 11.28 10.10 26.24
N PRO A 392 11.67 11.34 25.92
CA PRO A 392 12.16 12.31 26.90
C PRO A 392 11.07 12.84 27.87
N ASP A 393 9.78 12.61 27.58
CA ASP A 393 8.66 13.10 28.37
C ASP A 393 7.41 12.21 28.24
N GLN A 394 6.33 12.58 28.92
CA GLN A 394 5.05 11.84 28.90
C GLN A 394 4.24 12.02 27.60
N PHE A 395 4.68 12.87 26.67
CA PHE A 395 4.00 13.20 25.42
C PHE A 395 4.74 12.66 24.20
N SER A 396 5.81 11.88 24.41
CA SER A 396 6.62 11.37 23.33
C SER A 396 7.22 9.99 23.59
N VAL A 397 7.49 9.26 22.50
CA VAL A 397 8.31 8.04 22.48
C VAL A 397 9.29 8.09 21.34
N LEU A 398 10.43 7.41 21.50
CA LEU A 398 11.41 7.23 20.45
C LEU A 398 10.93 6.16 19.47
N PHE A 399 11.12 6.41 18.18
CA PHE A 399 10.80 5.47 17.12
C PHE A 399 11.95 5.34 16.12
N THR A 400 12.46 4.12 15.98
CA THR A 400 13.45 3.76 14.95
C THR A 400 12.77 2.91 13.87
N PRO A 401 12.67 3.38 12.62
CA PRO A 401 11.99 2.64 11.57
C PRO A 401 12.77 1.37 11.18
N ASP A 402 12.05 0.30 10.85
CA ASP A 402 12.63 -0.96 10.38
C ASP A 402 12.24 -1.20 8.91
N PRO A 403 13.17 -1.60 8.02
CA PRO A 403 12.86 -1.92 6.62
C PRO A 403 11.80 -3.00 6.41
N THR A 404 11.52 -3.85 7.40
CA THR A 404 10.38 -4.79 7.34
C THR A 404 9.04 -4.09 7.16
N ALA A 405 8.94 -2.79 7.47
CA ALA A 405 7.77 -1.98 7.21
C ALA A 405 7.36 -1.97 5.73
N PHE A 406 8.27 -2.18 4.77
CA PHE A 406 7.94 -2.26 3.35
C PHE A 406 7.16 -3.53 2.97
N HIS A 407 6.99 -4.49 3.88
CA HIS A 407 6.13 -5.66 3.66
C HIS A 407 4.72 -5.22 3.28
N VAL A 408 4.17 -5.83 2.25
CA VAL A 408 2.77 -5.68 1.82
C VAL A 408 1.92 -6.75 2.50
N GLU A 409 0.88 -6.33 3.21
CA GLU A 409 -0.14 -7.19 3.81
C GLU A 409 -1.37 -7.27 2.89
N PRO A 410 -1.50 -8.31 2.05
CA PRO A 410 -2.61 -8.40 1.09
C PRO A 410 -3.97 -8.68 1.75
N LEU A 411 -4.02 -9.01 3.05
CA LEU A 411 -5.26 -9.09 3.83
C LEU A 411 -5.76 -7.71 4.31
N ASP A 412 -4.98 -6.64 4.13
CA ASP A 412 -5.39 -5.25 4.37
C ASP A 412 -5.35 -4.45 3.06
N PRO A 413 -6.28 -4.69 2.11
CA PRO A 413 -6.21 -4.15 0.77
C PRO A 413 -6.40 -2.62 0.70
N LEU A 414 -6.91 -2.00 1.76
CA LEU A 414 -7.16 -0.55 1.80
C LEU A 414 -5.91 0.23 2.23
N ASP A 415 -4.98 -0.43 2.92
CA ASP A 415 -3.70 0.10 3.37
C ASP A 415 -2.65 -1.04 3.36
N PRO A 416 -2.25 -1.52 2.16
CA PRO A 416 -1.42 -2.72 1.99
C PRO A 416 0.02 -2.55 2.48
#